data_AF-A0A9D6JH75-F1
#
_entry.id   AF-A0A9D6JH75-F1
#
_cell.length_a   1.000
_cell.length_b   1.000
_cell.length_c   1.000
_cell.angle_alpha   90.00
_cell.angle_beta   90.00
_cell.angle_gamma   90.00
#
_symmetry.space_group_name_H-M   'P 1'
#
loop_
_entity.id
_entity.type
_entity.pdbx_description
1 polymer ?
#
loop_
_entity_poly.entity_id
_entity_poly.type
_entity_poly.pdbx_seq_one_letter_code
_entity_poly.pdbx_strand_id
1 'polypeptide(L)'
;MKNRHSEFDVTNSVQVSSSQAVCDAVCDIFHSCYHQASDKLIRRAFEDFDNLFEGHFDGYQRCDTFYHDKQHTLDMTLALARIIDGHERHSNSHHTFGARLTGLAIITALFHDSGYIRKKHDQKHHNGAEYTRIHVSRSADFLRNYLTMIGLDQYAGIAANMVHYTGYEVAPEEITLPDQKFHLLGYMIGSADLVAQMSDRCYLEKCRDRLFPEFLLGGLTEARTEKGERKILFASGLDLL
;
A
#
# COMPACT_ATOMS: atom_id res chain seq x y z
N MET A 1 -5.44 -22.86 15.65
CA MET A 1 -5.71 -22.35 14.28
C MET A 1 -5.39 -23.46 13.29
N LYS A 2 -6.29 -23.79 12.35
CA LYS A 2 -5.97 -24.69 11.23
C LYS A 2 -4.73 -24.16 10.49
N ASN A 3 -4.02 -25.02 9.76
CA ASN A 3 -2.84 -24.68 8.95
C ASN A 3 -3.16 -23.51 8.01
N ARG A 4 -2.89 -22.27 8.43
CA ARG A 4 -3.04 -21.08 7.60
C ARG A 4 -1.90 -21.08 6.58
N HIS A 5 -2.25 -20.99 5.30
CA HIS A 5 -1.30 -20.92 4.19
C HIS A 5 -0.68 -19.53 4.11
N SER A 6 0.60 -19.44 3.72
CA SER A 6 1.34 -18.17 3.62
C SER A 6 0.83 -17.23 2.52
N GLU A 7 0.02 -17.75 1.61
CA GLU A 7 -0.54 -17.02 0.48
C GLU A 7 -1.98 -16.55 0.73
N PHE A 8 -2.52 -16.80 1.93
CA PHE A 8 -3.90 -16.48 2.27
C PHE A 8 -3.97 -15.47 3.41
N ASP A 9 -5.05 -14.69 3.40
CA ASP A 9 -5.35 -13.68 4.40
C ASP A 9 -5.49 -14.28 5.82
N VAL A 10 -5.67 -13.41 6.82
CA VAL A 10 -5.83 -13.81 8.24
C VAL A 10 -6.98 -14.77 8.52
N THR A 11 -8.03 -14.77 7.68
CA THR A 11 -9.16 -15.69 7.79
C THR A 11 -8.94 -17.01 7.05
N ASN A 12 -7.86 -17.11 6.26
CA ASN A 12 -7.54 -18.24 5.40
C ASN A 12 -8.64 -18.52 4.36
N SER A 13 -9.26 -17.47 3.81
CA SER A 13 -10.37 -17.55 2.86
C SER A 13 -10.10 -16.86 1.52
N VAL A 14 -9.22 -15.86 1.49
CA VAL A 14 -8.85 -15.13 0.28
C VAL A 14 -7.36 -15.34 0.02
N GLN A 15 -7.01 -15.76 -1.20
CA GLN A 15 -5.62 -15.91 -1.64
C GLN A 15 -5.03 -14.53 -1.98
N VAL A 16 -4.25 -13.97 -1.06
CA VAL A 16 -3.64 -12.64 -1.19
C VAL A 16 -2.43 -12.61 -2.12
N SER A 17 -1.99 -13.77 -2.65
CA SER A 17 -1.05 -13.81 -3.79
C SER A 17 -1.75 -13.71 -5.16
N SER A 18 -3.09 -13.62 -5.20
CA SER A 18 -3.89 -13.50 -6.43
C SER A 18 -4.65 -12.18 -6.48
N SER A 19 -4.28 -11.30 -7.41
CA SER A 19 -4.94 -10.01 -7.62
C SER A 19 -6.42 -10.17 -7.95
N GLN A 20 -6.79 -11.18 -8.73
CA GLN A 20 -8.19 -11.48 -9.06
C GLN A 20 -9.00 -11.86 -7.81
N ALA A 21 -8.48 -12.77 -6.98
CA ALA A 21 -9.17 -13.20 -5.77
C ALA A 21 -9.39 -12.04 -4.79
N VAL A 22 -8.39 -11.17 -4.66
CA VAL A 22 -8.46 -9.98 -3.81
C VAL A 22 -9.40 -8.94 -4.40
N CYS A 23 -9.35 -8.69 -5.71
CA CYS A 23 -10.28 -7.79 -6.41
C CYS A 23 -11.72 -8.19 -6.18
N ASP A 24 -12.05 -9.48 -6.35
CA ASP A 24 -13.42 -9.97 -6.17
C ASP A 24 -13.85 -9.83 -4.70
N ALA A 25 -13.02 -10.21 -3.73
CA ALA A 25 -13.32 -10.03 -2.32
C ALA A 25 -13.52 -8.55 -1.93
N VAL A 26 -12.69 -7.65 -2.43
CA VAL A 26 -12.83 -6.20 -2.20
C VAL A 26 -14.10 -5.65 -2.82
N CYS A 27 -14.46 -6.08 -4.04
CA CYS A 27 -15.70 -5.68 -4.69
C CYS A 27 -16.93 -6.22 -3.96
N ASP A 28 -16.90 -7.46 -3.48
CA ASP A 28 -17.98 -8.06 -2.67
C ASP A 28 -18.20 -7.26 -1.38
N ILE A 29 -17.12 -6.91 -0.68
CA ILE A 29 -17.19 -6.06 0.52
C ILE A 29 -17.76 -4.68 0.16
N PHE A 30 -17.26 -4.06 -0.92
CA PHE A 30 -17.74 -2.75 -1.39
C PHE A 30 -19.25 -2.75 -1.68
N HIS A 31 -19.74 -3.76 -2.42
CA HIS A 31 -21.17 -3.88 -2.76
C HIS A 31 -22.03 -4.24 -1.56
N SER A 32 -21.47 -4.86 -0.53
CA SER A 32 -22.18 -5.14 0.72
C SER A 32 -22.54 -3.87 1.50
N CYS A 33 -21.77 -2.77 1.34
CA CYS A 33 -22.11 -1.44 1.84
C CYS A 33 -22.90 -0.61 0.82
N TYR A 34 -22.60 -0.78 -0.47
CA TYR A 34 -23.08 0.10 -1.55
C TYR A 34 -23.70 -0.67 -2.71
N HIS A 35 -24.85 -1.31 -2.45
CA HIS A 35 -25.47 -2.29 -3.35
C HIS A 35 -25.64 -1.88 -4.83
N GLN A 36 -25.82 -0.58 -5.11
CA GLN A 36 -26.02 -0.06 -6.48
C GLN A 36 -24.83 0.74 -7.03
N ALA A 37 -23.73 0.83 -6.27
CA ALA A 37 -22.56 1.57 -6.71
C ALA A 37 -21.79 0.78 -7.78
N SER A 38 -21.13 1.50 -8.69
CA SER A 38 -20.28 0.90 -9.71
C SER A 38 -18.88 0.63 -9.13
N ASP A 39 -18.36 -0.58 -9.29
CA ASP A 39 -17.00 -1.00 -8.93
C ASP A 39 -15.99 -0.92 -10.10
N LYS A 40 -16.43 -0.48 -11.29
CA LYS A 40 -15.61 -0.43 -12.52
C LYS A 40 -14.23 0.21 -12.34
N LEU A 41 -14.12 1.30 -11.57
CA LEU A 41 -12.83 1.96 -11.32
C LEU A 41 -11.93 1.17 -10.38
N ILE A 42 -12.51 0.44 -9.41
CA ILE A 42 -11.76 -0.46 -8.53
C ILE A 42 -11.20 -1.62 -9.36
N ARG A 43 -12.04 -2.27 -10.17
CA ARG A 43 -11.61 -3.39 -11.04
C ARG A 43 -10.52 -2.98 -12.03
N ARG A 44 -10.70 -1.83 -12.70
CA ARG A 44 -9.66 -1.25 -13.56
C ARG A 44 -8.35 -1.02 -12.78
N ALA A 45 -8.43 -0.51 -11.55
CA ALA A 45 -7.24 -0.30 -10.73
C ALA A 45 -6.51 -1.60 -10.37
N PHE A 46 -7.21 -2.71 -10.15
CA PHE A 46 -6.58 -4.02 -9.98
C PHE A 46 -5.87 -4.50 -11.25
N GLU A 47 -6.47 -4.32 -12.42
CA GLU A 47 -5.83 -4.63 -13.70
C GLU A 47 -4.57 -3.78 -13.93
N ASP A 48 -4.67 -2.47 -13.68
CA ASP A 48 -3.56 -1.53 -13.84
C ASP A 48 -2.46 -1.75 -12.79
N PHE A 49 -2.81 -2.16 -11.57
CA PHE A 49 -1.88 -2.59 -10.52
C PHE A 49 -1.09 -3.84 -10.94
N ASP A 50 -1.76 -4.86 -11.48
CA ASP A 50 -1.09 -6.04 -12.02
C ASP A 50 -0.13 -5.66 -13.14
N ASN A 51 -0.57 -4.82 -14.07
CA ASN A 51 0.28 -4.33 -15.14
C ASN A 51 1.51 -3.60 -14.60
N LEU A 52 1.35 -2.78 -13.54
CA LEU A 52 2.46 -2.05 -12.93
C LEU A 52 3.49 -3.00 -12.30
N PHE A 53 3.04 -3.89 -11.43
CA PHE A 53 3.94 -4.77 -10.68
C PHE A 53 4.59 -5.84 -11.57
N GLU A 54 3.92 -6.28 -12.65
CA GLU A 54 4.48 -7.22 -13.63
C GLU A 54 5.35 -6.53 -14.71
N GLY A 55 5.40 -5.19 -14.75
CA GLY A 55 6.20 -4.43 -15.70
C GLY A 55 5.58 -4.27 -17.09
N HIS A 56 4.27 -4.46 -17.20
CA HIS A 56 3.48 -4.22 -18.41
C HIS A 56 2.91 -2.79 -18.47
N PHE A 57 2.92 -2.04 -17.37
CA PHE A 57 2.51 -0.63 -17.35
C PHE A 57 3.56 0.26 -18.03
N ASP A 58 3.13 1.13 -18.93
CA ASP A 58 4.05 1.89 -19.76
C ASP A 58 4.97 2.80 -18.94
N GLY A 59 6.24 2.83 -19.30
CA GLY A 59 7.26 3.61 -18.59
C GLY A 59 7.81 2.99 -17.29
N TYR A 60 7.32 1.85 -16.82
CA TYR A 60 7.76 1.20 -15.57
C TYR A 60 8.43 -0.16 -15.78
N GLN A 61 9.38 -0.49 -14.91
CA GLN A 61 9.98 -1.83 -14.80
C GLN A 61 9.05 -2.73 -13.99
N ARG A 62 9.30 -4.06 -14.02
CA ARG A 62 8.64 -4.97 -13.07
C ARG A 62 9.10 -4.69 -11.64
N CYS A 63 8.25 -5.04 -10.67
CA CYS A 63 8.59 -5.05 -9.26
C CYS A 63 9.84 -5.92 -9.01
N ASP A 64 10.85 -5.34 -8.35
CA ASP A 64 12.12 -6.00 -8.02
C ASP A 64 12.49 -5.88 -6.53
N THR A 65 11.54 -5.44 -5.70
CA THR A 65 11.54 -5.52 -4.24
C THR A 65 11.26 -6.96 -3.77
N PHE A 66 11.70 -7.29 -2.56
CA PHE A 66 11.55 -8.62 -1.96
C PHE A 66 10.36 -8.71 -0.99
N TYR A 67 10.13 -7.65 -0.22
CA TYR A 67 9.11 -7.54 0.82
C TYR A 67 7.92 -6.72 0.34
N HIS A 68 8.17 -5.51 -0.18
CA HIS A 68 7.14 -4.61 -0.70
C HIS A 68 6.73 -5.09 -2.10
N ASP A 69 6.11 -6.27 -2.14
CA ASP A 69 5.70 -7.01 -3.33
C ASP A 69 4.18 -6.98 -3.54
N LYS A 70 3.71 -7.64 -4.59
CA LYS A 70 2.27 -7.73 -4.89
C LYS A 70 1.46 -8.28 -3.72
N GLN A 71 1.96 -9.32 -3.06
CA GLN A 71 1.22 -9.98 -2.00
C GLN A 71 1.02 -9.03 -0.81
N HIS A 72 2.06 -8.27 -0.45
CA HIS A 72 1.96 -7.25 0.60
C HIS A 72 0.88 -6.21 0.27
N THR A 73 0.92 -5.62 -0.93
CA THR A 73 -0.04 -4.59 -1.32
C THR A 73 -1.48 -5.12 -1.38
N LEU A 74 -1.67 -6.34 -1.89
CA LEU A 74 -2.98 -6.98 -1.98
C LEU A 74 -3.58 -7.29 -0.60
N ASP A 75 -2.79 -7.82 0.33
CA ASP A 75 -3.25 -8.15 1.68
C ASP A 75 -3.67 -6.88 2.44
N MET A 76 -2.86 -5.81 2.36
CA MET A 76 -3.23 -4.55 3.02
C MET A 76 -4.45 -3.88 2.37
N THR A 77 -4.62 -3.99 1.04
CA THR A 77 -5.80 -3.45 0.36
C THR A 77 -7.08 -4.17 0.81
N LEU A 78 -7.01 -5.49 0.98
CA LEU A 78 -8.12 -6.28 1.54
C LEU A 78 -8.41 -5.90 3.01
N ALA A 79 -7.36 -5.71 3.82
CA ALA A 79 -7.50 -5.27 5.20
C ALA A 79 -8.18 -3.90 5.29
N LEU A 80 -7.81 -2.94 4.45
CA LEU A 80 -8.44 -1.62 4.37
C LEU A 80 -9.93 -1.74 4.03
N ALA A 81 -10.28 -2.53 3.00
CA ALA A 81 -11.67 -2.71 2.61
C ALA A 81 -12.53 -3.22 3.78
N ARG A 82 -12.00 -4.15 4.58
CA ARG A 82 -12.66 -4.66 5.80
C ARG A 82 -12.76 -3.62 6.91
N ILE A 83 -11.73 -2.79 7.11
CA ILE A 83 -11.74 -1.70 8.09
C ILE A 83 -12.83 -0.68 7.73
N ILE A 84 -12.90 -0.29 6.44
CA ILE A 84 -13.92 0.66 5.96
C ILE A 84 -15.32 0.05 6.09
N ASP A 85 -15.53 -1.21 5.70
CA ASP A 85 -16.82 -1.91 5.88
C ASP A 85 -17.27 -1.90 7.35
N GLY A 86 -16.36 -2.24 8.26
CA GLY A 86 -16.61 -2.17 9.70
C GLY A 86 -17.03 -0.75 10.14
N HIS A 87 -16.32 0.27 9.68
CA HIS A 87 -16.65 1.68 9.99
C HIS A 87 -18.01 2.10 9.42
N GLU A 88 -18.31 1.79 8.17
CA GLU A 88 -19.56 2.15 7.49
C GLU A 88 -20.78 1.54 8.19
N ARG A 89 -20.67 0.29 8.67
CA ARG A 89 -21.77 -0.42 9.36
C ARG A 89 -22.08 0.14 10.76
N HIS A 90 -21.08 0.72 11.43
CA HIS A 90 -21.22 1.19 12.81
C HIS A 90 -21.34 2.71 12.92
N SER A 91 -21.04 3.43 11.84
CA SER A 91 -21.12 4.88 11.80
C SER A 91 -22.56 5.37 11.62
N ASN A 92 -22.88 6.48 12.29
CA ASN A 92 -24.08 7.24 11.94
C ASN A 92 -23.95 7.77 10.51
N SER A 93 -25.06 7.91 9.79
CA SER A 93 -25.11 8.29 8.36
C SER A 93 -24.23 9.49 7.98
N HIS A 94 -24.07 10.47 8.88
CA HIS A 94 -23.25 11.67 8.67
C HIS A 94 -21.74 11.40 8.57
N HIS A 95 -21.25 10.33 9.21
CA HIS A 95 -19.84 9.95 9.28
C HIS A 95 -19.44 8.89 8.27
N THR A 96 -20.39 8.41 7.47
CA THR A 96 -20.11 7.50 6.36
C THR A 96 -19.34 8.22 5.25
N PHE A 97 -18.49 7.49 4.53
CA PHE A 97 -17.69 7.99 3.42
C PHE A 97 -18.47 7.96 2.10
N GLY A 98 -19.35 6.97 1.95
CA GLY A 98 -20.04 6.69 0.71
C GLY A 98 -19.13 6.06 -0.35
N ALA A 99 -19.75 5.43 -1.34
CA ALA A 99 -19.10 4.62 -2.37
C ALA A 99 -17.91 5.30 -3.07
N ARG A 100 -18.01 6.59 -3.35
CA ARG A 100 -16.97 7.31 -4.10
C ARG A 100 -15.66 7.46 -3.31
N LEU A 101 -15.76 7.85 -2.04
CA LEU A 101 -14.59 8.04 -1.20
C LEU A 101 -13.98 6.70 -0.76
N THR A 102 -14.82 5.68 -0.54
CA THR A 102 -14.35 4.32 -0.30
C THR A 102 -13.59 3.76 -1.50
N GLY A 103 -14.11 3.95 -2.71
CA GLY A 103 -13.39 3.56 -3.94
C GLY A 103 -12.06 4.30 -4.10
N LEU A 104 -12.02 5.60 -3.78
CA LEU A 104 -10.78 6.38 -3.77
C LEU A 104 -9.76 5.81 -2.78
N ALA A 105 -10.17 5.50 -1.55
CA ALA A 105 -9.28 4.96 -0.53
C ALA A 105 -8.71 3.58 -0.92
N ILE A 106 -9.54 2.70 -1.50
CA ILE A 106 -9.10 1.40 -2.04
C ILE A 106 -8.05 1.59 -3.13
N ILE A 107 -8.27 2.51 -4.08
CA ILE A 107 -7.30 2.79 -5.15
C ILE A 107 -6.01 3.38 -4.58
N THR A 108 -6.09 4.30 -3.61
CA THR A 108 -4.91 4.87 -2.94
C THR A 108 -4.08 3.79 -2.25
N ALA A 109 -4.72 2.88 -1.52
CA ALA A 109 -4.06 1.75 -0.87
C ALA A 109 -3.42 0.78 -1.86
N LEU A 110 -4.10 0.47 -2.97
CA LEU A 110 -3.58 -0.44 -3.99
C LEU A 110 -2.28 0.08 -4.64
N PHE A 111 -2.04 1.40 -4.62
CA PHE A 111 -0.84 2.02 -5.17
C PHE A 111 0.07 2.68 -4.12
N HIS A 112 -0.12 2.38 -2.83
CA HIS A 112 0.67 3.04 -1.76
C HIS A 112 2.18 2.77 -1.89
N ASP A 113 2.55 1.62 -2.45
CA ASP A 113 3.93 1.18 -2.70
C ASP A 113 4.38 1.27 -4.16
N SER A 114 3.57 1.87 -5.03
CA SER A 114 3.91 2.07 -6.45
C SER A 114 5.24 2.83 -6.65
N GLY A 115 5.64 3.62 -5.65
CA GLY A 115 6.91 4.32 -5.62
C GLY A 115 8.14 3.42 -5.54
N TYR A 116 8.04 2.17 -5.11
CA TYR A 116 9.18 1.25 -5.24
C TYR A 116 9.49 0.89 -6.71
N ILE A 117 8.47 0.89 -7.56
CA ILE A 117 8.60 0.47 -8.96
C ILE A 117 9.45 1.49 -9.72
N ARG A 118 10.55 1.00 -10.31
CA ARG A 118 11.49 1.84 -11.06
C ARG A 118 10.92 2.23 -12.42
N LYS A 119 11.28 3.42 -12.91
CA LYS A 119 10.97 3.82 -14.29
C LYS A 119 11.92 3.11 -15.26
N LYS A 120 11.47 2.82 -16.48
CA LYS A 120 12.30 2.13 -17.51
C LYS A 120 13.60 2.85 -17.83
N HIS A 121 13.59 4.18 -17.76
CA HIS A 121 14.75 5.03 -18.03
C HIS A 121 15.54 5.42 -16.77
N ASP A 122 15.24 4.83 -15.62
CA ASP A 122 16.01 5.06 -14.40
C ASP A 122 17.44 4.52 -14.55
N GLN A 123 18.42 5.42 -14.44
CA GLN A 123 19.85 5.12 -14.47
C GLN A 123 20.51 5.34 -13.10
N LYS A 124 19.73 5.80 -12.10
CA LYS A 124 20.25 6.16 -10.78
C LYS A 124 20.30 4.94 -9.87
N HIS A 125 19.23 4.14 -9.86
CA HIS A 125 19.08 2.98 -8.99
C HIS A 125 18.82 1.71 -9.80
N HIS A 126 19.35 0.60 -9.31
CA HIS A 126 19.32 -0.72 -9.96
C HIS A 126 18.31 -1.67 -9.32
N ASN A 127 17.80 -1.33 -8.14
CA ASN A 127 16.72 -2.03 -7.45
C ASN A 127 15.73 -1.04 -6.81
N GLY A 128 14.44 -1.37 -6.80
CA GLY A 128 13.38 -0.55 -6.23
C GLY A 128 13.57 -0.23 -4.74
N ALA A 129 14.14 -1.15 -3.96
CA ALA A 129 14.42 -0.95 -2.54
C ALA A 129 15.36 0.24 -2.26
N GLU A 130 16.17 0.66 -3.24
CA GLU A 130 17.00 1.85 -3.09
C GLU A 130 16.16 3.15 -2.96
N TYR A 131 14.87 3.09 -3.26
CA TYR A 131 13.92 4.19 -3.12
C TYR A 131 13.18 4.22 -1.78
N THR A 132 13.43 3.32 -0.82
CA THR A 132 12.67 3.26 0.45
C THR A 132 12.52 4.62 1.15
N ARG A 133 13.52 5.49 1.11
CA ARG A 133 13.46 6.81 1.78
C ARG A 133 12.51 7.83 1.16
N ILE A 134 12.11 7.62 -0.10
CA ILE A 134 11.28 8.54 -0.88
C ILE A 134 10.16 7.81 -1.62
N HIS A 135 9.88 6.55 -1.26
CA HIS A 135 8.93 5.71 -1.98
C HIS A 135 7.52 6.27 -1.88
N VAL A 136 7.12 6.86 -0.76
CA VAL A 136 5.78 7.42 -0.57
C VAL A 136 5.59 8.66 -1.41
N SER A 137 6.57 9.58 -1.45
CA SER A 137 6.53 10.72 -2.39
C SER A 137 6.44 10.25 -3.84
N ARG A 138 7.13 9.17 -4.20
CA ARG A 138 7.05 8.59 -5.55
C ARG A 138 5.70 7.92 -5.82
N SER A 139 5.10 7.27 -4.82
CA SER A 139 3.74 6.74 -4.91
C SER A 139 2.71 7.86 -5.05
N ALA A 140 2.89 8.97 -4.34
CA ALA A 140 2.07 10.16 -4.47
C ALA A 140 2.14 10.73 -5.90
N ASP A 141 3.33 10.82 -6.49
CA ASP A 141 3.50 11.22 -7.89
C ASP A 141 2.81 10.27 -8.87
N PHE A 142 2.92 8.94 -8.65
CA PHE A 142 2.21 7.95 -9.45
C PHE A 142 0.69 8.14 -9.34
N LEU A 143 0.16 8.24 -8.11
CA LEU A 143 -1.26 8.41 -7.82
C LEU A 143 -1.84 9.68 -8.45
N ARG A 144 -1.11 10.81 -8.45
CA ARG A 144 -1.60 12.03 -9.14
C ARG A 144 -1.85 11.75 -10.61
N ASN A 145 -0.89 11.16 -11.30
CA ASN A 145 -0.98 10.87 -12.73
C ASN A 145 -2.04 9.80 -13.03
N TYR A 146 -2.04 8.73 -12.24
CA TYR A 146 -2.96 7.61 -12.39
C TYR A 146 -4.41 8.02 -12.19
N LEU A 147 -4.72 8.80 -11.13
CA LEU A 147 -6.08 9.26 -10.89
C LEU A 147 -6.57 10.21 -11.98
N THR A 148 -5.72 11.09 -12.51
CA THR A 148 -6.06 11.89 -13.70
C THR A 148 -6.36 10.99 -14.90
N MET A 149 -5.56 9.96 -15.16
CA MET A 149 -5.75 9.03 -16.28
C MET A 149 -7.09 8.27 -16.23
N ILE A 150 -7.57 7.95 -15.02
CA ILE A 150 -8.84 7.22 -14.85
C ILE A 150 -10.06 8.13 -14.61
N GLY A 151 -9.91 9.45 -14.75
CA GLY A 151 -11.01 10.42 -14.65
C GLY A 151 -11.40 10.82 -13.22
N LEU A 152 -10.44 10.79 -12.28
CA LEU A 152 -10.57 11.21 -10.89
C LEU A 152 -9.63 12.37 -10.55
N ASP A 153 -9.40 13.29 -11.51
CA ASP A 153 -8.47 14.43 -11.40
C ASP A 153 -8.71 15.29 -10.14
N GLN A 154 -9.97 15.54 -9.80
CA GLN A 154 -10.37 16.30 -8.61
C GLN A 154 -9.90 15.67 -7.27
N TYR A 155 -9.53 14.38 -7.27
CA TYR A 155 -8.99 13.67 -6.10
C TYR A 155 -7.48 13.41 -6.19
N ALA A 156 -6.83 13.74 -7.30
CA ALA A 156 -5.41 13.45 -7.53
C ALA A 156 -4.51 14.00 -6.42
N GLY A 157 -4.65 15.28 -6.09
CA GLY A 157 -3.89 15.91 -5.00
C GLY A 157 -4.24 15.36 -3.61
N ILE A 158 -5.50 14.97 -3.41
CA ILE A 158 -5.98 14.44 -2.15
C ILE A 158 -5.37 13.06 -1.89
N ALA A 159 -5.43 12.14 -2.86
CA ALA A 159 -4.82 10.81 -2.72
C ALA A 159 -3.30 10.89 -2.58
N ALA A 160 -2.66 11.80 -3.32
CA ALA A 160 -1.23 12.01 -3.25
C ALA A 160 -0.77 12.52 -1.88
N ASN A 161 -1.58 13.30 -1.18
CA ASN A 161 -1.29 13.67 0.21
C ASN A 161 -1.67 12.56 1.19
N MET A 162 -2.79 11.87 0.93
CA MET A 162 -3.33 10.83 1.81
C MET A 162 -2.42 9.61 1.90
N VAL A 163 -1.74 9.23 0.82
CA VAL A 163 -0.79 8.09 0.82
C VAL A 163 0.36 8.31 1.81
N HIS A 164 0.69 9.55 2.19
CA HIS A 164 1.73 9.82 3.19
C HIS A 164 1.44 9.23 4.58
N TYR A 165 0.21 8.79 4.86
CA TYR A 165 -0.10 8.04 6.08
C TYR A 165 0.52 6.64 6.15
N THR A 166 1.08 6.10 5.04
CA THR A 166 1.74 4.77 5.02
C THR A 166 3.24 4.81 5.27
N GLY A 167 3.84 5.99 5.46
CA GLY A 167 5.28 6.06 5.70
C GLY A 167 5.71 7.19 6.60
N TYR A 168 7.02 7.37 6.67
CA TYR A 168 7.66 8.27 7.63
C TYR A 168 8.18 9.57 6.99
N GLU A 169 7.90 9.81 5.72
CA GLU A 169 8.42 10.96 4.96
C GLU A 169 7.82 12.30 5.42
N VAL A 170 6.56 12.28 5.84
CA VAL A 170 5.81 13.45 6.33
C VAL A 170 5.19 13.06 7.65
N ALA A 171 5.35 13.88 8.68
CA ALA A 171 4.72 13.63 9.97
C ALA A 171 3.19 13.65 9.81
N PRO A 172 2.44 12.73 10.44
CA PRO A 172 0.98 12.68 10.32
C PRO A 172 0.26 14.01 10.58
N GLU A 173 0.82 14.87 11.43
CA GLU A 173 0.30 16.20 11.79
C GLU A 173 0.54 17.26 10.71
N GLU A 174 1.51 17.03 9.81
CA GLU A 174 1.86 17.92 8.70
C GLU A 174 1.11 17.57 7.41
N ILE A 175 0.50 16.38 7.35
CA ILE A 175 -0.31 15.97 6.19
C ILE A 175 -1.55 16.87 6.11
N THR A 176 -1.75 17.53 4.98
CA THR A 176 -2.89 18.43 4.76
C THR A 176 -3.91 17.78 3.82
N LEU A 177 -5.14 17.62 4.30
CA LEU A 177 -6.29 17.12 3.54
C LEU A 177 -7.51 18.06 3.70
N PRO A 178 -8.51 18.00 2.79
CA PRO A 178 -9.59 18.99 2.78
C PRO A 178 -10.48 18.98 4.03
N ASP A 179 -10.68 17.82 4.64
CA ASP A 179 -11.53 17.64 5.81
C ASP A 179 -11.19 16.38 6.61
N GLN A 180 -11.86 16.22 7.76
CA GLN A 180 -11.66 15.11 8.69
C GLN A 180 -11.99 13.73 8.09
N LYS A 181 -12.90 13.62 7.11
CA LYS A 181 -13.21 12.32 6.49
C LYS A 181 -12.02 11.81 5.69
N PHE A 182 -11.33 12.70 4.97
CA PHE A 182 -10.11 12.34 4.27
C PHE A 182 -8.99 11.95 5.23
N HIS A 183 -8.83 12.67 6.34
CA HIS A 183 -7.89 12.27 7.39
C HIS A 183 -8.22 10.89 7.96
N LEU A 184 -9.50 10.60 8.23
CA LEU A 184 -9.91 9.31 8.76
C LEU A 184 -9.60 8.16 7.79
N LEU A 185 -9.87 8.35 6.49
CA LEU A 185 -9.46 7.37 5.46
C LEU A 185 -7.94 7.19 5.41
N GLY A 186 -7.17 8.29 5.53
CA GLY A 186 -5.71 8.24 5.64
C GLY A 186 -5.24 7.39 6.82
N TYR A 187 -5.79 7.63 8.02
CA TYR A 187 -5.49 6.81 9.20
C TYR A 187 -5.86 5.34 9.00
N MET A 188 -6.97 5.04 8.34
CA MET A 188 -7.36 3.68 8.02
C MET A 188 -6.39 3.01 7.04
N ILE A 189 -5.89 3.73 6.03
CA ILE A 189 -4.88 3.23 5.09
C ILE A 189 -3.59 2.88 5.84
N GLY A 190 -3.03 3.82 6.62
CA GLY A 190 -1.82 3.56 7.40
C GLY A 190 -1.99 2.45 8.45
N SER A 191 -3.19 2.35 9.04
CA SER A 191 -3.51 1.25 9.96
C SER A 191 -3.59 -0.11 9.25
N ALA A 192 -4.21 -0.15 8.06
CA ALA A 192 -4.34 -1.37 7.27
C ALA A 192 -2.97 -1.92 6.84
N ASP A 193 -2.06 -1.03 6.45
CA ASP A 193 -0.69 -1.35 6.08
C ASP A 193 0.05 -2.09 7.20
N LEU A 194 0.09 -1.48 8.40
CA LEU A 194 0.72 -2.08 9.58
C LEU A 194 0.04 -3.38 10.03
N VAL A 195 -1.30 -3.39 10.09
CA VAL A 195 -2.06 -4.55 10.61
C VAL A 195 -1.94 -5.75 9.67
N ALA A 196 -2.04 -5.55 8.35
CA ALA A 196 -1.90 -6.65 7.39
C ALA A 196 -0.49 -7.24 7.43
N GLN A 197 0.53 -6.36 7.40
CA GLN A 197 1.93 -6.75 7.57
C GLN A 197 2.14 -7.61 8.82
N MET A 198 1.76 -7.11 10.00
CA MET A 198 2.00 -7.80 11.27
C MET A 198 1.17 -9.08 11.40
N SER A 199 0.07 -9.19 10.67
CA SER A 199 -0.82 -10.35 10.71
C SER A 199 -0.45 -11.44 9.72
N ASP A 200 0.50 -11.19 8.80
CA ASP A 200 0.97 -12.19 7.84
C ASP A 200 1.45 -13.47 8.57
N ARG A 201 1.08 -14.63 8.03
CA ARG A 201 1.48 -15.94 8.59
C ARG A 201 2.98 -16.13 8.70
N CYS A 202 3.71 -15.48 7.81
CA CYS A 202 5.15 -15.52 7.67
C CYS A 202 5.77 -14.15 7.99
N TYR A 203 5.12 -13.29 8.80
CA TYR A 203 5.61 -11.94 9.07
C TYR A 203 7.09 -11.92 9.50
N LEU A 204 7.46 -12.73 10.50
CA LEU A 204 8.83 -12.79 11.00
C LEU A 204 9.81 -13.35 9.96
N GLU A 205 9.42 -14.37 9.22
CA GLU A 205 10.23 -14.92 8.12
C GLU A 205 10.43 -13.90 6.99
N LYS A 206 9.38 -13.16 6.62
CA LYS A 206 9.45 -12.07 5.64
C LYS A 206 10.32 -10.93 6.16
N CYS A 207 10.25 -10.56 7.44
CA CYS A 207 11.16 -9.58 8.04
C CYS A 207 12.62 -10.01 7.86
N ARG A 208 12.95 -11.23 8.30
CA ARG A 208 14.32 -11.76 8.25
C ARG A 208 14.85 -11.92 6.82
N ASP A 209 14.06 -12.55 5.95
CA ASP A 209 14.54 -13.05 4.65
C ASP A 209 14.22 -12.12 3.48
N ARG A 210 13.32 -11.15 3.65
CA ARG A 210 12.87 -10.25 2.57
C ARG A 210 13.05 -8.77 2.91
N LEU A 211 12.59 -8.33 4.09
CA LEU A 211 12.68 -6.92 4.50
C LEU A 211 14.12 -6.51 4.79
N PHE A 212 14.91 -7.35 5.46
CA PHE A 212 16.31 -7.04 5.74
C PHE A 212 17.16 -6.83 4.46
N PRO A 213 17.09 -7.70 3.43
CA PRO A 213 17.73 -7.42 2.13
C PRO A 213 17.32 -6.07 1.52
N GLU A 214 16.06 -5.66 1.63
CA GLU A 214 15.65 -4.34 1.18
C GLU A 214 16.23 -3.23 2.03
N PHE A 215 16.29 -3.37 3.35
CA PHE A 215 16.94 -2.39 4.22
C PHE A 215 18.42 -2.23 3.85
N LEU A 216 19.10 -3.32 3.45
CA LEU A 216 20.48 -3.25 2.99
C LEU A 216 20.60 -2.46 1.68
N LEU A 217 19.74 -2.74 0.69
CA LEU A 217 19.72 -2.02 -0.58
C LEU A 217 19.32 -0.54 -0.42
N GLY A 218 18.33 -0.26 0.43
CA GLY A 218 17.85 1.08 0.78
C GLY A 218 18.79 1.88 1.69
N GLY A 219 19.91 1.29 2.13
CA GLY A 219 20.86 1.94 3.03
C GLY A 219 20.26 2.30 4.39
N LEU A 220 19.41 1.43 4.93
CA LEU A 220 18.71 1.59 6.22
C LEU A 220 19.33 0.76 7.36
N THR A 221 20.27 -0.13 7.05
CA THR A 221 20.97 -0.94 8.06
C THR A 221 21.96 -0.13 8.91
N GLU A 222 22.24 1.12 8.52
CA GLU A 222 23.26 1.98 9.13
C GLU A 222 22.80 3.42 9.24
N ALA A 223 23.21 4.07 10.33
CA ALA A 223 23.11 5.50 10.53
C ALA A 223 24.50 6.14 10.69
N ARG A 224 24.58 7.45 10.47
CA ARG A 224 25.73 8.26 10.89
C ARG A 224 25.38 8.99 12.18
N THR A 225 26.28 8.95 13.16
CA THR A 225 26.14 9.76 14.37
C THR A 225 26.40 11.23 14.07
N GLU A 226 26.11 12.12 15.04
CA GLU A 226 26.43 13.56 14.94
C GLU A 226 27.93 13.82 14.70
N LYS A 227 28.81 12.89 15.13
CA LYS A 227 30.26 12.94 14.90
C LYS A 227 30.69 12.33 13.57
N GLY A 228 29.74 11.87 12.75
CA GLY A 228 29.99 11.23 11.45
C GLY A 228 30.40 9.76 11.54
N GLU A 229 30.40 9.17 12.73
CA GLU A 229 30.75 7.77 12.95
C GLU A 229 29.64 6.84 12.44
N ARG A 230 30.03 5.71 11.86
CA ARG A 230 29.09 4.68 11.40
C ARG A 230 28.51 3.95 12.61
N LYS A 231 27.18 3.98 12.74
CA LYS A 231 26.41 3.19 13.71
C LYS A 231 25.60 2.15 12.95
N ILE A 232 25.87 0.88 13.23
CA ILE A 232 25.06 -0.22 12.70
C ILE A 232 23.72 -0.21 13.45
N LEU A 233 22.62 -0.18 12.70
CA LEU A 233 21.26 -0.30 13.23
C LEU A 233 20.80 -1.77 13.18
N PHE A 234 21.08 -2.44 12.06
CA PHE A 234 20.77 -3.86 11.84
C PHE A 234 21.98 -4.53 11.17
N ALA A 235 22.61 -5.49 11.84
CA ALA A 235 23.74 -6.26 11.33
C ALA A 235 23.28 -7.46 10.49
N SER A 236 22.09 -8.00 10.78
CA SER A 236 21.52 -9.14 10.07
C SER A 236 19.99 -9.13 10.11
N GLY A 237 19.34 -9.98 9.31
CA GLY A 237 17.90 -10.18 9.39
C GLY A 237 17.42 -10.72 10.74
N LEU A 238 18.30 -11.29 11.57
CA LEU A 238 17.96 -11.71 12.93
C LEU A 238 17.71 -10.51 13.86
N ASP A 239 18.24 -9.32 13.54
CA ASP A 239 18.00 -8.10 14.32
C ASP A 239 16.60 -7.50 14.06
N LEU A 240 15.84 -8.07 13.12
CA LEU A 240 14.43 -7.73 12.85
C LEU A 240 13.42 -8.68 13.54
N LEU A 241 13.89 -9.60 14.39
CA LEU A 241 13.08 -10.61 15.07
C LEU A 241 12.79 -10.29 16.53
#